data_AF-A0A7W7CD10-F1
#
_entry.id   AF-A0A7W7CD10-F1
#
_cell.length_a   1.000
_cell.length_b   1.000
_cell.length_c   1.000
_cell.angle_alpha   90.00
_cell.angle_beta   90.00
_cell.angle_gamma   90.00
#
_symmetry.space_group_name_H-M   'P 1'
#
loop_
_entity.id
_entity.type
_entity.pdbx_description
1 polymer ?
#
loop_
_entity_poly.entity_id
_entity_poly.type
_entity_poly.pdbx_seq_one_letter_code
_entity_poly.pdbx_strand_id
1 'polypeptide(L)' 'MRDRGELLPSANPAALAALMVSALQGGAVAHRATGSRQHLVNAVQTALTHLRAFAAQR' A
#
# COMPACT_ATOMS: atom_id res chain seq x y z
N MET A 1 -12.44 -7.80 -3.01
CA MET A 1 -12.22 -6.38 -3.36
C MET A 1 -12.72 -6.08 -4.77
N ARG A 2 -12.13 -6.65 -5.83
CA ARG A 2 -12.62 -6.45 -7.21
C ARG A 2 -14.04 -6.99 -7.42
N ASP A 3 -14.28 -8.26 -7.07
CA ASP A 3 -15.60 -8.90 -7.27
C ASP A 3 -16.72 -8.32 -6.38
N ARG A 4 -16.34 -7.51 -5.39
CA ARG A 4 -17.26 -6.78 -4.51
C ARG A 4 -17.54 -5.35 -4.98
N GLY A 5 -16.98 -4.95 -6.14
CA GLY A 5 -17.11 -3.58 -6.68
C GLY A 5 -16.33 -2.51 -5.90
N GLU A 6 -15.39 -2.88 -5.02
CA GLU A 6 -14.63 -1.92 -4.20
C GLU A 6 -13.42 -1.33 -4.95
N LEU A 7 -13.02 -1.95 -6.06
CA LEU A 7 -11.88 -1.54 -6.88
C LEU A 7 -12.33 -1.27 -8.31
N LEU A 8 -11.67 -0.32 -8.97
CA LEU A 8 -11.82 -0.09 -10.40
C LEU A 8 -11.51 -1.37 -11.20
N PRO A 9 -12.16 -1.59 -12.37
CA PRO A 9 -11.89 -2.77 -13.20
C PRO A 9 -10.43 -2.92 -13.64
N SER A 10 -9.72 -1.78 -13.82
CA SER A 10 -8.31 -1.73 -14.17
C SER A 10 -7.36 -2.10 -13.03
N ALA A 11 -7.84 -2.13 -11.79
CA ALA A 11 -7.03 -2.43 -10.62
C ALA A 11 -6.64 -3.91 -10.61
N ASN A 12 -5.39 -4.25 -10.30
CA ASN A 12 -4.94 -5.62 -10.06
C ASN A 12 -4.82 -5.90 -8.54
N PRO A 13 -5.76 -6.66 -7.93
CA PRO A 13 -5.77 -6.88 -6.48
C PRO A 13 -4.51 -7.55 -5.94
N ALA A 14 -3.94 -8.51 -6.68
CA ALA A 14 -2.74 -9.21 -6.25
C ALA A 14 -1.53 -8.27 -6.23
N ALA A 15 -1.40 -7.41 -7.24
CA ALA A 15 -0.33 -6.41 -7.29
C ALA A 15 -0.49 -5.35 -6.18
N LEU A 16 -1.70 -4.88 -5.93
CA LEU A 16 -1.97 -3.92 -4.85
C LEU A 16 -1.68 -4.50 -3.46
N ALA A 17 -2.02 -5.78 -3.24
CA ALA A 17 -1.67 -6.47 -2.00
C ALA A 17 -0.14 -6.62 -1.85
N ALA A 18 0.55 -7.05 -2.91
CA ALA A 18 2.01 -7.17 -2.92
C ALA A 18 2.70 -5.82 -2.64
N LEU A 19 2.18 -4.72 -3.20
CA LEU A 19 2.66 -3.37 -2.93
C LEU A 19 2.57 -3.02 -1.44
N MET A 20 1.42 -3.27 -0.80
CA MET A 20 1.23 -2.98 0.63
C MET A 20 2.16 -3.81 1.52
N VAL A 21 2.31 -5.11 1.22
CA VAL A 21 3.22 -5.98 1.96
C VAL A 21 4.65 -5.49 1.82
N SER A 22 5.07 -5.12 0.61
CA SER A 22 6.42 -4.60 0.33
C SER A 22 6.67 -3.28 1.06
N ALA A 23 5.68 -2.37 1.08
CA ALA A 23 5.79 -1.10 1.80
C ALA A 23 5.92 -1.29 3.32
N LEU A 24 5.14 -2.20 3.90
CA LEU A 24 5.21 -2.54 5.32
C LEU A 24 6.57 -3.15 5.68
N GLN A 25 7.00 -4.17 4.94
CA GLN A 25 8.24 -4.89 5.23
C GLN A 25 9.47 -4.02 4.97
N GLY A 26 9.53 -3.34 3.82
CA GLY A 26 10.62 -2.42 3.49
C GLY A 26 10.69 -1.23 4.46
N GLY A 27 9.54 -0.68 4.83
CA GLY A 27 9.45 0.38 5.84
C GLY A 27 9.95 -0.06 7.22
N ALA A 28 9.66 -1.30 7.63
CA ALA A 28 10.14 -1.87 8.89
C ALA A 28 11.65 -2.09 8.88
N VAL A 29 12.22 -2.58 7.77
CA VAL A 29 13.67 -2.71 7.60
C VAL A 29 14.36 -1.35 7.69
N ALA A 30 13.84 -0.33 6.98
CA ALA A 30 14.38 1.02 7.03
C ALA A 30 14.28 1.64 8.43
N HIS A 31 13.15 1.46 9.12
CA HIS A 31 12.99 1.90 10.51
C HIS A 31 14.05 1.27 11.42
N ARG A 32 14.28 -0.04 11.31
CA ARG A 32 15.29 -0.73 12.11
C ARG A 32 16.71 -0.26 11.81
N ALA A 33 17.01 0.03 10.55
CA ALA A 33 18.33 0.49 10.12
C ALA A 33 18.64 1.92 10.59
N THR A 34 17.65 2.81 10.63
CA THR A 34 17.86 4.24 10.92
C THR A 34 17.39 4.68 12.30
N GLY A 35 16.69 3.80 13.04
CA GLY A 35 16.03 4.14 14.31
C GLY A 35 14.82 5.06 14.16
N SER A 36 14.50 5.54 12.96
CA SER A 36 13.41 6.48 12.71
C SER A 36 12.15 5.79 12.23
N ARG A 37 11.05 5.91 12.99
CA ARG A 37 9.74 5.36 12.60
C ARG A 37 9.16 6.04 11.35
N GLN A 38 9.67 7.22 10.98
CA GLN A 38 9.15 8.00 9.86
C GLN A 38 9.25 7.24 8.53
N HIS A 39 10.27 6.39 8.33
CA HIS A 39 10.39 5.60 7.11
C HIS A 39 9.24 4.62 6.92
N LEU A 40 8.85 3.92 8.00
CA LEU A 40 7.71 3.01 7.97
C LEU A 40 6.40 3.77 7.70
N VAL A 41 6.19 4.89 8.40
CA VAL A 41 5.00 5.73 8.24
C VAL A 41 4.89 6.21 6.79
N ASN A 42 5.96 6.77 6.24
CA ASN A 42 5.98 7.28 4.86
C ASN A 42 5.71 6.17 3.85
N ALA A 43 6.38 5.01 3.97
CA ALA A 43 6.20 3.90 3.04
C ALA A 43 4.73 3.43 2.98
N VAL A 44 4.11 3.23 4.15
CA VAL A 44 2.70 2.80 4.25
C VAL A 44 1.76 3.87 3.72
N GLN A 45 1.99 5.15 4.05
CA GLN A 45 1.17 6.26 3.56
C GLN A 45 1.24 6.39 2.04
N THR A 46 2.41 6.27 1.45
CA THR A 46 2.59 6.30 -0.02
C THR A 46 1.85 5.14 -0.69
N ALA A 47 2.00 3.91 -0.17
CA ALA A 47 1.30 2.76 -0.70
C ALA A 47 -0.23 2.90 -0.60
N LEU A 48 -0.73 3.44 0.51
CA LEU A 48 -2.16 3.70 0.69
C LEU A 48 -2.69 4.76 -0.29
N THR A 49 -1.95 5.84 -0.48
CA THR A 49 -2.28 6.88 -1.47
C THR A 49 -2.36 6.29 -2.88
N HIS A 50 -1.43 5.40 -3.25
CA HIS A 50 -1.49 4.70 -4.53
C HIS A 50 -2.71 3.77 -4.62
N LEU A 51 -3.02 3.01 -3.57
CA LEU A 51 -4.19 2.12 -3.52
C LEU A 51 -5.51 2.88 -3.68
N ARG A 52 -5.62 4.07 -3.09
CA ARG A 52 -6.79 4.95 -3.19
C ARG A 52 -7.08 5.40 -4.63
N ALA A 53 -6.05 5.51 -5.48
CA ALA A 53 -6.26 5.82 -6.90
C ALA A 53 -7.03 4.72 -7.66
N PHE A 54 -7.11 3.51 -7.10
CA PHE A 54 -7.82 2.37 -7.65
C PHE A 54 -9.12 2.03 -6.91
N ALA A 55 -9.47 2.77 -5.87
CA ALA A 55 -10.73 2.57 -5.18
C ALA A 55 -11.88 3.01 -6.09
N ALA A 56 -12.93 2.19 -6.20
CA ALA A 56 -14.16 2.62 -6.84
C ALA A 56 -14.82 3.71 -5.98
N GLN A 57 -15.31 4.78 -6.61
CA GLN A 57 -16.18 5.73 -5.92
C GLN A 57 -17.46 4.99 -5.55
N ARG A 58 -17.79 4.97 -4.26
CA ARG A 58 -19.02 4.36 -3.75
C ARG A 58 -20.19 5.30 -3.95
#